data_AF-A0A519LHN1-F1
#
_entry.id   AF-A0A519LHN1-F1
#
_cell.length_a   1.000
_cell.length_b   1.000
_cell.length_c   1.000
_cell.angle_alpha   90.00
_cell.angle_beta   90.00
_cell.angle_gamma   90.00
#
_symmetry.space_group_name_H-M   'P 1'
#
loop_
_entity.id
_entity.type
_entity.pdbx_description
1 polymer ?
#
loop_
_entity_poly.entity_id
_entity_poly.type
_entity_poly.pdbx_seq_one_letter_code
_entity_poly.pdbx_strand_id
1 'polypeptide(L)'
;MNFELSNREREYLGLEQIKPNWEKIVLKGDTYREPSILYFENDIIKKHIISTSTEYVETQYNELTKNREVLPPKTTRGKEQKLTASVLSTKSPIGIYVSLNISGDFLIANYTTKTTFYSSHWEDRK
;
A
#
# COMPACT_ATOMS: atom_id res chain seq x y z
N MET A 1 -7.17 -1.01 15.19
CA MET A 1 -6.61 0.34 15.42
C MET A 1 -6.01 0.76 14.10
N ASN A 2 -6.50 1.82 13.46
CA ASN A 2 -6.02 2.21 12.12
C ASN A 2 -4.87 3.20 12.28
N PHE A 3 -3.66 2.67 12.51
CA PHE A 3 -2.45 3.45 12.62
C PHE A 3 -1.99 3.90 11.22
N GLU A 4 -1.45 5.11 11.14
CA GLU A 4 -0.83 5.64 9.93
C GLU A 4 0.39 6.45 10.32
N LEU A 5 1.49 6.26 9.58
CA LEU A 5 2.65 7.12 9.73
C LEU A 5 2.29 8.58 9.44
N SER A 6 2.98 9.49 10.10
CA SER A 6 3.04 10.90 9.73
C SER A 6 3.95 11.10 8.51
N ASN A 7 3.82 12.23 7.82
CA ASN A 7 4.73 12.56 6.72
C ASN A 7 6.19 12.69 7.17
N ARG A 8 6.42 13.07 8.43
CA ARG A 8 7.75 13.12 9.02
C ARG A 8 8.34 11.72 9.20
N GLU A 9 7.57 10.76 9.70
CA GLU A 9 8.05 9.37 9.81
C GLU A 9 8.27 8.74 8.43
N ARG A 10 7.38 9.03 7.46
CA ARG A 10 7.57 8.60 6.06
C ARG A 10 8.87 9.09 5.45
N GLU A 11 9.26 10.34 5.74
CA GLU A 11 10.52 10.92 5.28
C GLU A 11 11.73 10.11 5.78
N TYR A 12 11.76 9.77 7.08
CA TYR A 12 12.84 8.95 7.65
C TYR A 12 12.89 7.52 7.09
N LEU A 13 11.76 7.01 6.61
CA LEU A 13 11.65 5.68 6.00
C LEU A 13 11.83 5.70 4.47
N GLY A 14 12.01 6.88 3.86
CA GLY A 14 12.10 7.05 2.41
C GLY A 14 10.77 6.82 1.67
N LEU A 15 9.63 6.80 2.37
CA LEU A 15 8.31 6.65 1.78
C LEU A 15 7.84 7.96 1.13
N GLU A 16 7.08 7.88 0.03
CA GLU A 16 6.42 9.06 -0.54
C GLU A 16 5.44 9.66 0.49
N GLN A 17 5.60 10.96 0.76
CA GLN A 17 4.73 11.71 1.66
C GLN A 17 3.32 11.82 1.07
N ILE A 18 2.31 11.81 1.95
CA ILE A 18 0.92 12.06 1.56
C ILE A 18 0.78 13.56 1.30
N LYS A 19 0.43 13.92 0.06
CA LYS A 19 0.24 15.31 -0.31
C LYS A 19 -1.14 15.82 0.14
N PRO A 20 -1.30 17.12 0.39
CA PRO A 20 -2.59 17.69 0.85
C PRO A 20 -3.75 17.49 -0.13
N ASN A 21 -3.46 17.36 -1.43
CA ASN A 21 -4.44 17.12 -2.47
C ASN A 21 -4.82 15.64 -2.62
N TRP A 22 -4.27 14.74 -1.80
CA TRP A 22 -4.60 13.34 -1.85
C TRP A 22 -5.82 13.03 -0.98
N GLU A 23 -6.74 12.27 -1.55
CA GLU A 23 -7.99 11.90 -0.91
C GLU A 23 -7.91 10.49 -0.34
N LYS A 24 -8.27 10.36 0.93
CA LYS A 24 -8.25 9.10 1.68
C LYS A 24 -9.58 8.35 1.48
N ILE A 25 -9.49 7.08 1.10
CA ILE A 25 -10.63 6.18 0.95
C ILE A 25 -10.35 4.87 1.69
N VAL A 26 -11.36 4.35 2.38
CA VAL A 26 -11.29 3.01 2.99
C VAL A 26 -11.66 1.98 1.93
N LEU A 27 -10.70 1.12 1.57
CA LEU A 27 -10.95 -0.05 0.76
C LEU A 27 -11.52 -1.15 1.64
N LYS A 28 -12.75 -1.57 1.35
CA LYS A 28 -13.40 -2.67 2.07
C LYS A 28 -12.58 -3.95 1.90
N GLY A 29 -12.42 -4.66 3.01
CA GLY A 29 -11.83 -5.98 3.04
C GLY A 29 -12.69 -7.03 2.32
N ASP A 30 -12.16 -8.24 2.22
CA ASP A 30 -12.86 -9.42 1.73
C ASP A 30 -12.80 -10.55 2.78
N THR A 31 -13.24 -11.77 2.45
CA THR A 31 -13.26 -12.90 3.39
C THR A 31 -11.92 -13.19 4.07
N TYR A 32 -10.79 -12.84 3.41
CA TYR A 32 -9.45 -13.15 3.87
C TYR A 32 -8.61 -11.90 4.20
N ARG A 33 -9.13 -10.70 3.96
CA ARG A 33 -8.39 -9.44 4.09
C ARG A 33 -9.19 -8.44 4.90
N GLU A 34 -8.55 -7.84 5.89
CA GLU A 34 -9.14 -6.72 6.61
C GLU A 34 -9.26 -5.47 5.72
N PRO A 35 -10.14 -4.51 6.09
CA PRO A 35 -10.18 -3.22 5.44
C PRO A 35 -8.83 -2.51 5.46
N SER A 36 -8.54 -1.77 4.39
CA SER A 36 -7.29 -1.04 4.23
C SER A 36 -7.54 0.37 3.72
N ILE A 37 -6.50 1.20 3.64
CA ILE A 37 -6.60 2.62 3.30
C ILE A 37 -5.93 2.85 1.96
N LEU A 38 -6.60 3.57 1.07
CA LEU A 38 -6.04 4.05 -0.19
C LEU A 38 -5.97 5.58 -0.17
N TYR A 39 -4.89 6.11 -0.71
CA TYR A 39 -4.78 7.53 -1.06
C TYR A 39 -4.82 7.70 -2.57
N PHE A 40 -5.68 8.61 -3.00
CA PHE A 40 -5.91 8.95 -4.39
C PHE A 40 -5.44 10.36 -4.71
N GLU A 41 -4.79 10.52 -5.85
CA GLU A 41 -4.63 11.82 -6.50
C GLU A 41 -5.55 11.84 -7.71
N ASN A 42 -6.67 12.56 -7.61
CA ASN A 42 -7.78 12.47 -8.57
C ASN A 42 -8.28 11.01 -8.68
N ASP A 43 -8.10 10.36 -9.82
CA ASP A 43 -8.46 8.96 -10.07
C ASP A 43 -7.26 8.00 -10.00
N ILE A 44 -6.09 8.45 -9.56
CA ILE A 44 -4.88 7.62 -9.51
C ILE A 44 -4.64 7.16 -8.07
N ILE A 45 -4.52 5.84 -7.86
CA ILE A 45 -4.08 5.28 -6.58
C ILE A 45 -2.59 5.57 -6.43
N LYS A 46 -2.23 6.31 -5.38
CA LYS A 46 -0.85 6.69 -5.06
C LYS A 46 -0.25 5.88 -3.94
N LYS A 47 -1.06 5.50 -2.94
CA LYS A 47 -0.60 4.76 -1.77
C LYS A 47 -1.67 3.82 -1.26
N HIS A 48 -1.23 2.68 -0.76
CA HIS A 48 -2.05 1.69 -0.06
C HIS A 48 -1.41 1.39 1.30
N ILE A 49 -2.21 1.51 2.35
CA ILE A 49 -1.80 1.25 3.73
C ILE A 49 -2.67 0.12 4.28
N ILE A 50 -2.02 -0.98 4.64
CA ILE A 50 -2.58 -2.05 5.46
C ILE A 50 -2.13 -1.78 6.89
N SER A 51 -3.07 -1.59 7.81
CA SER A 51 -2.78 -1.38 9.23
C SER A 51 -3.77 -2.20 10.03
N THR A 52 -3.38 -3.44 10.35
CA THR A 52 -4.18 -4.38 11.14
C THR A 52 -3.56 -4.52 12.53
N SER A 53 -4.10 -5.42 13.35
CA SER A 53 -3.46 -5.80 14.62
C SER A 53 -2.20 -6.64 14.43
N THR A 54 -1.99 -7.24 13.25
CA THR A 54 -0.90 -8.19 13.00
C THR A 54 0.16 -7.66 12.04
N GLU A 55 -0.15 -6.65 11.25
CA GLU A 55 0.79 -6.10 10.27
C GLU A 55 0.54 -4.63 9.97
N TYR A 56 1.61 -3.98 9.55
CA TYR A 56 1.62 -2.65 8.98
C TYR A 56 2.42 -2.66 7.68
N VAL A 57 1.76 -2.31 6.57
CA VAL A 57 2.39 -2.26 5.25
C VAL A 57 2.00 -0.96 4.55
N GLU A 58 2.98 -0.15 4.15
CA GLU A 58 2.77 0.96 3.21
C GLU A 58 3.39 0.62 1.86
N THR A 59 2.57 0.61 0.82
CA THR A 59 3.01 0.42 -0.57
C THR A 59 2.63 1.62 -1.44
N GLN A 60 3.46 1.92 -2.43
CA GLN A 60 3.23 2.99 -3.39
C GLN A 60 2.72 2.40 -4.72
N TYR A 61 1.78 3.11 -5.33
CA TYR A 61 1.17 2.76 -6.61
C TYR A 61 1.12 3.96 -7.55
N ASN A 62 0.85 3.68 -8.83
CA ASN A 62 0.51 4.67 -9.83
C ASN A 62 -0.54 4.08 -10.80
N GLU A 63 -1.61 3.55 -10.23
CA GLU A 63 -2.65 2.83 -10.97
C GLU A 63 -3.85 3.75 -11.17
N LEU A 64 -4.18 4.04 -12.44
CA LEU A 64 -5.38 4.81 -12.80
C LEU A 64 -6.63 3.99 -12.51
N THR A 65 -7.66 4.66 -12.03
CA THR A 65 -9.00 4.09 -11.85
C THR A 65 -10.01 4.90 -12.67
N LYS A 66 -11.21 4.34 -12.83
CA LYS A 66 -12.38 5.04 -13.35
C LYS A 66 -13.33 5.24 -12.17
N ASN A 67 -13.57 6.49 -11.81
CA ASN A 67 -14.40 6.89 -10.67
C ASN A 67 -13.96 6.23 -9.36
N ARG A 68 -12.66 5.92 -9.17
CA ARG A 68 -12.12 5.24 -7.98
C ARG A 68 -12.73 3.87 -7.64
N GLU A 69 -13.49 3.29 -8.55
CA GLU A 69 -14.21 2.03 -8.33
C GLU A 69 -13.78 0.92 -9.29
N VAL A 70 -13.24 1.28 -10.45
CA VAL A 70 -12.89 0.32 -11.50
C VAL A 70 -11.45 0.55 -11.95
N LEU A 71 -10.68 -0.53 -12.00
CA LEU A 71 -9.36 -0.56 -12.60
C LEU A 71 -9.52 -0.90 -14.10
N PRO A 72 -9.14 0.01 -15.01
CA PRO A 72 -9.16 -0.25 -16.43
C PRO A 72 -8.16 -1.36 -16.79
N PRO A 73 -8.39 -2.08 -17.90
CA PRO A 73 -7.44 -3.06 -18.36
C PRO A 73 -6.15 -2.40 -18.84
N LYS A 74 -5.00 -3.05 -18.60
CA LYS A 74 -3.70 -2.57 -19.10
C LYS A 74 -3.55 -2.74 -20.63
N THR A 75 -4.35 -3.62 -21.23
CA THR A 75 -4.29 -3.93 -22.67
C THR A 75 -5.67 -3.82 -23.29
N THR A 76 -5.73 -3.61 -24.61
CA THR A 76 -6.98 -3.51 -25.40
C THR A 76 -7.86 -4.77 -25.34
N ARG A 77 -7.30 -5.92 -24.93
CA ARG A 77 -8.03 -7.19 -24.76
C ARG A 77 -8.35 -7.52 -23.30
N GLY A 78 -7.88 -6.72 -22.35
CA GLY A 78 -8.12 -6.97 -20.93
C GLY A 78 -9.56 -6.63 -20.53
N LYS A 79 -10.00 -7.20 -19.40
CA LYS A 79 -11.29 -6.86 -18.79
C LYS A 79 -11.11 -5.76 -17.75
N GLU A 80 -12.07 -4.84 -17.70
CA GLU A 80 -12.24 -3.94 -16.56
C GLU A 80 -12.51 -4.77 -15.29
N GLN A 81 -11.93 -4.35 -14.17
CA GLN A 81 -12.07 -5.06 -12.90
C GLN A 81 -12.49 -4.08 -11.81
N LYS A 82 -13.44 -4.48 -10.97
CA LYS A 82 -13.80 -3.69 -9.80
C LYS A 82 -12.59 -3.59 -8.86
N LEU A 83 -12.34 -2.40 -8.34
CA LEU A 83 -11.33 -2.15 -7.33
C LEU A 83 -11.71 -2.90 -6.05
N THR A 84 -10.95 -3.95 -5.76
CA THR A 84 -11.03 -4.75 -4.54
C THR A 84 -9.61 -5.01 -4.04
N ALA A 85 -9.45 -5.37 -2.77
CA ALA A 85 -8.12 -5.67 -2.21
C ALA A 85 -7.41 -6.79 -2.99
N SER A 86 -8.15 -7.85 -3.37
CA SER A 86 -7.64 -8.95 -4.20
C SER A 86 -7.18 -8.48 -5.59
N VAL A 87 -7.94 -7.59 -6.26
CA VAL A 87 -7.53 -7.07 -7.57
C VAL A 87 -6.31 -6.14 -7.45
N LEU A 88 -6.26 -5.31 -6.40
CA LEU A 88 -5.16 -4.39 -6.18
C LEU A 88 -3.85 -5.12 -5.89
N SER A 89 -3.87 -6.24 -5.16
CA SER A 89 -2.66 -7.02 -4.88
C SER A 89 -2.03 -7.66 -6.13
N THR A 90 -2.79 -7.81 -7.22
CA THR A 90 -2.25 -8.24 -8.52
C THR A 90 -1.53 -7.13 -9.28
N LYS A 91 -1.71 -5.87 -8.87
CA LYS A 91 -1.05 -4.72 -9.50
C LYS A 91 0.38 -4.62 -9.01
N SER A 92 1.25 -4.19 -9.91
CA SER A 92 2.67 -4.02 -9.62
C SER A 92 2.85 -2.74 -8.79
N PRO A 93 3.23 -2.84 -7.51
CA PRO A 93 3.59 -1.66 -6.74
C PRO A 93 4.92 -1.09 -7.27
N ILE A 94 5.19 0.15 -6.93
CA ILE A 94 6.39 0.88 -7.33
C ILE A 94 7.07 1.47 -6.11
N GLY A 95 8.30 1.98 -6.29
CA GLY A 95 8.97 2.78 -5.28
C GLY A 95 9.26 2.05 -3.98
N ILE A 96 9.46 2.83 -2.92
CA ILE A 96 9.80 2.32 -1.59
C ILE A 96 8.54 1.83 -0.89
N TYR A 97 8.67 0.70 -0.20
CA TYR A 97 7.64 0.17 0.67
C TYR A 97 8.24 -0.20 2.03
N VAL A 98 7.37 -0.19 3.03
CA VAL A 98 7.68 -0.59 4.40
C VAL A 98 6.72 -1.69 4.80
N SER A 99 7.25 -2.71 5.48
CA SER A 99 6.48 -3.83 6.02
C SER A 99 6.95 -4.11 7.45
N LEU A 100 6.01 -4.21 8.37
CA LEU A 100 6.20 -4.65 9.75
C LEU A 100 5.13 -5.69 10.08
N ASN A 101 5.52 -6.83 10.65
CA ASN A 101 4.55 -7.82 11.12
C ASN A 101 4.68 -8.08 12.63
N ILE A 102 3.70 -8.78 13.19
CA ILE A 102 3.64 -9.17 14.60
C ILE A 102 4.77 -10.12 15.01
N SER A 103 5.39 -10.81 14.06
CA SER A 103 6.57 -11.64 14.30
C SER A 103 7.85 -10.82 14.44
N GLY A 104 7.80 -9.50 14.28
CA GLY A 104 8.94 -8.60 14.43
C GLY A 104 9.78 -8.45 13.17
N ASP A 105 9.33 -8.94 12.00
CA ASP A 105 10.00 -8.66 10.74
C ASP A 105 9.73 -7.22 10.33
N PHE A 106 10.79 -6.43 10.23
CA PHE A 106 10.76 -5.06 9.73
C PHE A 106 11.61 -4.92 8.47
N LEU A 107 10.97 -4.50 7.38
CA LEU A 107 11.56 -4.43 6.05
C LEU A 107 11.31 -3.06 5.41
N ILE A 108 12.36 -2.49 4.84
CA ILE A 108 12.33 -1.32 3.96
C ILE A 108 13.02 -1.72 2.66
N ALA A 109 12.26 -1.71 1.56
CA ALA A 109 12.76 -2.13 0.26
C ALA A 109 12.07 -1.38 -0.88
N ASN A 110 12.55 -1.56 -2.10
CA ASN A 110 12.03 -0.88 -3.29
C ASN A 110 11.54 -1.88 -4.33
N TYR A 111 10.27 -1.78 -4.72
CA TYR A 111 9.65 -2.66 -5.71
C TYR A 111 10.19 -2.45 -7.13
N THR A 112 10.58 -1.22 -7.47
CA THR A 112 11.07 -0.87 -8.82
C THR A 112 12.51 -1.33 -9.03
N THR A 113 13.41 -1.05 -8.09
CA THR A 113 14.83 -1.39 -8.21
C THR A 113 15.18 -2.77 -7.65
N LYS A 114 14.23 -3.43 -6.96
CA LYS A 114 14.42 -4.70 -6.24
C LYS A 114 15.54 -4.63 -5.19
N THR A 115 15.76 -3.45 -4.62
CA THR A 115 16.78 -3.21 -3.59
C THR A 115 16.16 -3.29 -2.21
N THR A 116 16.78 -4.07 -1.32
CA THR A 116 16.47 -4.03 0.11
C THR A 116 17.40 -3.02 0.78
N PHE A 117 16.85 -2.01 1.45
CA PHE A 117 17.62 -0.99 2.16
C PHE A 117 17.84 -1.36 3.62
N TYR A 118 16.84 -1.98 4.23
CA TYR A 118 16.89 -2.39 5.62
C TYR A 118 16.02 -3.64 5.81
N SER A 119 16.53 -4.61 6.56
CA SER A 119 15.76 -5.78 6.99
C SER A 119 16.25 -6.19 8.37
N SER A 120 15.34 -6.30 9.33
CA SER A 120 15.64 -6.86 10.64
C SER A 120 14.50 -7.74 11.12
N HIS A 121 14.84 -8.73 11.94
CA HIS A 121 13.89 -9.51 12.69
C HIS A 121 14.10 -9.21 14.17
N TRP A 122 13.05 -8.77 14.85
CA TRP A 122 13.04 -8.63 16.31
C TRP A 122 12.33 -9.83 16.89
N GLU A 123 13.07 -10.79 17.44
CA GLU A 123 12.47 -11.77 18.31
C GLU A 123 11.89 -11.02 19.52
N ASP A 124 10.59 -11.21 19.80
CA ASP A 124 10.08 -10.92 21.12
C ASP A 124 10.96 -11.69 22.11
N ARG A 125 11.72 -10.96 22.92
CA ARG A 125 12.45 -11.54 24.04
C ARG A 125 11.41 -12.05 25.03
N LYS A 126 11.07 -13.34 24.92
CA LYS A 126 10.45 -14.22 25.93
C LYS A 126 9.26 -13.67 26.71
#